data_AF-A0A496VK54-F1
#
_entry.id   AF-A0A496VK54-F1
#
_cell.length_a   1.000
_cell.length_b   1.000
_cell.length_c   1.000
_cell.angle_alpha   90.00
_cell.angle_beta   90.00
_cell.angle_gamma   90.00
#
_symmetry.space_group_name_H-M   'P 1'
#
loop_
_entity.id
_entity.type
_entity.pdbx_description
1 polymer ?
#
loop_
_entity_poly.entity_id
_entity_poly.type
_entity_poly.pdbx_seq_one_letter_code
_entity_poly.pdbx_strand_id
1 'polypeptide(L)'
;MKMTNMLLLLILFGLVPSTFAQSSHSAKEPMIDPNCIDSLEVCQERAAKREALRQRCANDPVWCKERRARLKQEREERQALKKQCQANPAQCKALKQQNRENKKEERRRARQQLKEAQAQWCTDNPSDCKRWKAEQKALNKECRKMLRQLEEKYPGKPHQPY
;
A
#
# COMPACT_ATOMS: atom_id res chain seq x y z
N MET A 1 -27.58 -51.38 -23.73
CA MET A 1 -27.35 -52.15 -22.49
C MET A 1 -25.87 -52.52 -22.39
N LYS A 2 -25.17 -51.94 -21.41
CA LYS A 2 -24.02 -52.49 -20.65
C LYS A 2 -23.54 -51.37 -19.71
N MET A 3 -24.24 -51.28 -18.58
CA MET A 3 -23.71 -50.72 -17.35
C MET A 3 -22.65 -51.68 -16.78
N THR A 4 -21.94 -51.23 -15.74
CA THR A 4 -20.96 -51.95 -14.90
C THR A 4 -19.56 -52.13 -15.47
N ASN A 5 -18.67 -51.19 -15.14
CA ASN A 5 -17.40 -51.51 -14.45
C ASN A 5 -16.55 -50.24 -14.28
N MET A 6 -16.75 -49.52 -13.19
CA MET A 6 -15.67 -48.69 -12.63
C MET A 6 -15.93 -48.38 -11.15
N LEU A 7 -16.13 -49.46 -10.39
CA LEU A 7 -16.34 -49.43 -8.95
C LEU A 7 -15.34 -50.38 -8.30
N LEU A 8 -14.05 -50.00 -8.32
CA LEU A 8 -12.96 -50.70 -7.62
C LEU A 8 -11.65 -49.92 -7.76
N LEU A 9 -11.57 -48.71 -7.20
CA LEU A 9 -10.30 -47.99 -6.95
C LEU A 9 -10.45 -47.06 -5.73
N LEU A 10 -11.12 -47.57 -4.70
CA LEU A 10 -11.01 -47.11 -3.31
C LEU A 10 -10.23 -48.19 -2.57
N ILE A 11 -9.41 -47.81 -1.60
CA ILE A 11 -8.43 -48.61 -0.84
C ILE A 11 -7.01 -48.56 -1.42
N LEU A 12 -6.40 -47.37 -1.34
CA LEU A 12 -4.98 -47.18 -0.98
C LEU A 12 -4.86 -45.83 -0.25
N PHE A 13 -5.69 -45.64 0.78
CA PHE A 13 -5.50 -44.59 1.78
C PHE A 13 -4.37 -45.05 2.71
N GLY A 14 -3.14 -44.80 2.27
CA GLY A 14 -1.99 -44.79 3.15
C GLY A 14 -2.18 -43.69 4.18
N LEU A 15 -2.57 -44.09 5.40
CA LEU A 15 -2.47 -43.30 6.62
C LEU A 15 -1.00 -42.99 6.88
N VAL A 16 -0.48 -41.95 6.23
CA VAL A 16 0.73 -41.30 6.71
C VAL A 16 0.29 -40.40 7.85
N PRO A 17 0.82 -40.57 9.09
CA PRO A 17 0.59 -39.58 10.12
C PRO A 17 1.18 -38.27 9.63
N SER A 18 0.32 -37.36 9.16
CA SER A 18 0.65 -35.94 9.09
C SER A 18 0.87 -35.47 10.51
N THR A 19 2.10 -35.66 11.00
CA THR A 19 2.68 -34.71 11.92
C THR A 19 2.64 -33.37 11.20
N PHE A 20 1.51 -32.65 11.33
CA PHE A 20 1.52 -31.22 11.29
C PHE A 20 2.51 -30.82 12.37
N ALA A 21 3.78 -30.71 11.98
CA ALA A 21 4.70 -29.86 12.65
C ALA A 21 3.95 -28.53 12.72
N GLN A 22 3.45 -28.24 13.92
CA GLN A 22 3.38 -26.89 14.44
C GLN A 22 4.74 -26.30 14.13
N SER A 23 4.88 -25.71 12.94
CA SER A 23 5.88 -24.70 12.73
C SER A 23 5.37 -23.57 13.61
N SER A 24 5.84 -23.62 14.87
CA SER A 24 6.10 -22.47 15.68
C SER A 24 6.39 -21.34 14.71
N HIS A 25 5.47 -20.40 14.63
CA HIS A 25 5.64 -19.18 13.87
C HIS A 25 6.78 -18.41 14.53
N SER A 26 8.02 -18.89 14.37
CA SER A 26 9.21 -18.07 14.40
C SER A 26 8.90 -17.01 13.37
N ALA A 27 8.62 -15.81 13.87
CA ALA A 27 8.56 -14.62 13.04
C ALA A 27 9.78 -14.68 12.13
N LYS A 28 9.58 -15.07 10.87
CA LYS A 28 10.68 -15.23 9.91
C LYS A 28 11.27 -13.84 9.80
N GLU A 29 12.49 -13.69 10.32
CA GLU A 29 13.21 -12.44 10.28
C GLU A 29 13.20 -11.95 8.82
N PRO A 30 12.79 -10.69 8.57
CA PRO A 30 12.57 -10.22 7.21
C PRO A 30 13.87 -10.32 6.42
N MET A 31 13.86 -11.11 5.34
CA MET A 31 15.06 -11.37 4.54
C MET A 31 15.62 -10.05 4.00
N ILE A 32 16.76 -9.64 4.56
CA ILE A 32 17.48 -8.44 4.14
C ILE A 32 18.06 -8.70 2.75
N ASP A 33 17.98 -7.70 1.87
CA ASP A 33 18.58 -7.81 0.54
C ASP A 33 20.12 -7.86 0.68
N PRO A 34 20.79 -8.94 0.23
CA PRO A 34 22.24 -9.06 0.38
C PRO A 34 23.00 -7.99 -0.44
N ASN A 35 22.34 -7.35 -1.41
CA ASN A 35 22.92 -6.29 -2.22
C ASN A 35 22.49 -4.88 -1.76
N CYS A 36 21.94 -4.74 -0.56
CA CYS A 36 21.57 -3.44 -0.04
C CYS A 36 22.81 -2.60 0.27
N ILE A 37 23.00 -1.51 -0.47
CA ILE A 37 24.17 -0.61 -0.36
C ILE A 37 23.97 0.45 0.74
N ASP A 38 22.73 0.58 1.25
CA ASP A 38 22.40 1.52 2.32
C ASP A 38 22.78 0.98 3.71
N SER A 39 22.56 1.76 4.77
CA SER A 39 22.80 1.29 6.14
C SER A 39 21.93 0.08 6.48
N LEU A 40 22.44 -0.80 7.36
CA LEU A 40 21.74 -2.00 7.81
C LEU A 40 20.31 -1.71 8.28
N GLU A 41 20.11 -0.62 9.02
CA GLU A 41 18.81 -0.18 9.51
C GLU A 41 17.83 0.13 8.36
N VAL A 42 18.28 0.85 7.33
CA VAL A 42 17.45 1.14 6.14
C VAL A 42 17.11 -0.14 5.40
N CYS A 43 18.05 -1.08 5.31
CA CYS A 43 17.86 -2.36 4.65
C CYS A 43 16.85 -3.24 5.39
N GLN A 44 16.93 -3.30 6.73
CA GLN A 44 15.96 -3.97 7.59
C GLN A 44 14.57 -3.35 7.46
N GLU A 45 14.46 -2.02 7.48
CA GLU A 45 13.18 -1.32 7.34
C GLU A 45 12.53 -1.63 5.98
N ARG A 46 13.31 -1.64 4.89
CA ARG A 46 12.82 -2.02 3.56
C ARG A 46 12.39 -3.48 3.50
N ALA A 47 13.15 -4.38 4.14
CA ALA A 47 12.79 -5.78 4.22
C ALA A 47 11.46 -5.97 4.97
N ALA A 48 11.29 -5.31 6.12
CA ALA A 48 10.05 -5.31 6.89
C ALA A 48 8.87 -4.76 6.09
N LYS A 49 9.05 -3.65 5.36
CA LYS A 49 8.01 -3.09 4.46
C LYS A 49 7.62 -4.05 3.34
N ARG A 50 8.60 -4.74 2.73
CA ARG A 50 8.35 -5.75 1.70
C ARG A 50 7.55 -6.92 2.26
N GLU A 51 7.91 -7.38 3.46
CA GLU A 51 7.21 -8.48 4.11
C GLU A 51 5.78 -8.09 4.52
N ALA A 52 5.58 -6.92 5.12
CA ALA A 52 4.24 -6.40 5.42
C ALA A 52 3.35 -6.29 4.17
N LEU A 53 3.93 -5.89 3.03
CA LEU A 53 3.20 -5.87 1.75
C LEU A 53 2.85 -7.28 1.26
N ARG A 54 3.76 -8.26 1.41
CA ARG A 54 3.49 -9.67 1.08
C ARG A 54 2.36 -10.23 1.93
N GLN A 55 2.42 -10.02 3.25
CA GLN A 55 1.39 -10.45 4.19
C GLN A 55 0.04 -9.82 3.84
N ARG A 56 0.02 -8.52 3.56
CA ARG A 56 -1.22 -7.86 3.11
C ARG A 56 -1.76 -8.44 1.79
N CYS A 57 -0.88 -8.72 0.83
CA CYS A 57 -1.30 -9.34 -0.43
C CYS A 57 -1.79 -10.78 -0.25
N ALA A 58 -1.27 -11.52 0.73
CA ALA A 58 -1.76 -12.85 1.08
C ALA A 58 -3.13 -12.78 1.74
N ASN A 59 -3.34 -11.81 2.63
CA ASN A 59 -4.60 -11.61 3.36
C ASN A 59 -5.71 -10.98 2.49
N ASP A 60 -5.35 -10.17 1.49
CA ASP A 60 -6.29 -9.50 0.58
C ASP A 60 -5.79 -9.57 -0.88
N PRO A 61 -6.09 -10.69 -1.57
CA PRO A 61 -5.69 -10.89 -2.96
C PRO A 61 -6.31 -9.90 -3.94
N VAL A 62 -7.55 -9.45 -3.68
CA VAL A 62 -8.28 -8.51 -4.54
C VAL A 62 -7.59 -7.15 -4.51
N TRP A 63 -7.36 -6.61 -3.32
CA TRP A 63 -6.59 -5.37 -3.15
C TRP A 63 -5.21 -5.45 -3.79
N CYS A 64 -4.53 -6.60 -3.67
CA CYS A 64 -3.22 -6.79 -4.27
C CYS A 64 -3.28 -6.71 -5.81
N LYS A 65 -4.28 -7.34 -6.43
CA LYS A 65 -4.51 -7.29 -7.89
C LYS A 65 -4.79 -5.86 -8.35
N GLU A 66 -5.66 -5.14 -7.66
CA GLU A 66 -5.97 -3.74 -7.95
C GLU A 66 -4.76 -2.84 -7.81
N ARG A 67 -3.98 -3.00 -6.73
CA ARG A 67 -2.73 -2.26 -6.52
C ARG A 67 -1.74 -2.49 -7.66
N ARG A 68 -1.56 -3.74 -8.09
CA ARG A 68 -0.66 -4.07 -9.22
C ARG A 68 -1.15 -3.44 -10.52
N ALA A 69 -2.45 -3.51 -10.81
CA ALA A 69 -3.05 -2.87 -11.97
C ALA A 69 -2.82 -1.35 -11.96
N ARG A 70 -3.08 -0.68 -10.83
CA ARG A 70 -2.83 0.76 -10.66
C ARG A 70 -1.37 1.13 -10.89
N LEU A 71 -0.43 0.39 -10.29
CA LEU A 71 1.01 0.64 -10.48
C LEU A 71 1.47 0.44 -11.92
N LYS A 72 0.88 -0.54 -12.63
CA LYS A 72 1.12 -0.77 -14.05
C LYS A 72 0.62 0.42 -14.87
N GLN A 73 -0.61 0.86 -14.64
CA GLN A 73 -1.19 2.03 -15.30
C GLN A 73 -0.34 3.30 -15.08
N GLU A 74 0.06 3.60 -13.84
CA GLU A 74 0.92 4.76 -13.54
C GLU A 74 2.29 4.69 -14.24
N ARG A 75 2.80 3.49 -14.50
CA ARG A 75 4.04 3.29 -15.26
C ARG A 75 3.81 3.56 -16.75
N GLU A 76 2.72 3.03 -17.30
CA GLU A 76 2.35 3.23 -18.70
C GLU A 76 2.06 4.71 -19.00
N GLU A 77 1.32 5.41 -18.14
CA GLU A 77 1.08 6.86 -18.25
C GLU A 77 2.40 7.66 -18.27
N ARG A 78 3.34 7.33 -17.38
CA ARG A 78 4.66 7.99 -17.33
C ARG A 78 5.48 7.71 -18.58
N GLN A 79 5.45 6.49 -19.09
CA GLN A 79 6.15 6.13 -20.32
C GLN A 79 5.53 6.82 -21.54
N ALA A 80 4.20 6.89 -21.62
CA ALA A 80 3.50 7.60 -22.68
C ALA A 80 3.87 9.08 -22.69
N LEU A 81 3.82 9.76 -21.54
CA LEU A 81 4.24 11.16 -21.42
C LEU A 81 5.72 11.35 -21.81
N LYS A 82 6.60 10.42 -21.42
CA LYS A 82 8.01 10.44 -21.82
C LYS A 82 8.16 10.35 -23.34
N LYS A 83 7.45 9.44 -24.00
CA LYS A 83 7.46 9.30 -25.47
C LYS A 83 6.93 10.56 -26.17
N GLN A 84 5.83 11.13 -25.69
CA GLN A 84 5.28 12.39 -26.22
C GLN A 84 6.27 13.55 -26.10
N CYS A 85 6.96 13.64 -24.96
CA CYS A 85 8.01 14.62 -24.73
C CYS A 85 9.23 14.43 -25.66
N GLN A 86 9.62 13.18 -25.95
CA GLN A 86 10.73 12.90 -26.86
C GLN A 86 10.37 13.25 -28.31
N ALA A 87 9.12 12.99 -28.72
CA ALA A 87 8.63 13.36 -30.05
C ALA A 87 8.48 14.87 -30.23
N ASN A 88 8.10 15.61 -29.17
CA ASN A 88 7.88 17.06 -29.22
C ASN A 88 8.59 17.79 -28.08
N PRO A 89 9.93 17.96 -28.13
CA PRO A 89 10.70 18.56 -27.04
C PRO A 89 10.24 19.97 -26.65
N ALA A 90 9.89 20.79 -27.64
CA ALA A 90 9.41 22.16 -27.43
C ALA A 90 8.10 22.23 -26.61
N GLN A 91 7.23 21.22 -26.72
CA GLN A 91 5.93 21.18 -26.02
C GLN A 91 6.00 20.41 -24.70
N CYS A 92 7.09 19.72 -24.40
CA CYS A 92 7.20 18.83 -23.24
C CYS A 92 6.91 19.53 -21.90
N LYS A 93 7.34 20.79 -21.73
CA LYS A 93 7.08 21.56 -20.50
C LYS A 93 5.58 21.76 -20.28
N ALA A 94 4.84 22.13 -21.33
CA ALA A 94 3.40 22.31 -21.29
C ALA A 94 2.65 20.99 -21.01
N LEU A 95 3.02 19.91 -21.71
CA LEU A 95 2.44 18.57 -21.48
C LEU A 95 2.63 18.08 -20.04
N LYS A 96 3.84 18.27 -19.47
CA LYS A 96 4.11 17.93 -18.07
C LYS A 96 3.29 18.76 -17.10
N GLN A 97 3.11 20.06 -17.38
CA GLN A 97 2.29 20.94 -16.55
C GLN A 97 0.81 20.50 -16.58
N GLN A 98 0.27 20.25 -17.77
CA GLN A 98 -1.10 19.77 -17.94
C GLN A 98 -1.32 18.44 -17.20
N ASN A 99 -0.40 17.47 -17.32
CA ASN A 99 -0.52 16.20 -16.59
C ASN A 99 -0.50 16.42 -15.06
N ARG A 100 0.34 17.34 -14.55
CA ARG A 100 0.36 17.68 -13.11
C ARG A 100 -0.97 18.28 -12.66
N GLU A 101 -1.56 19.16 -13.46
CA GLU A 101 -2.86 19.77 -13.16
C GLU A 101 -3.98 18.74 -13.16
N ASN A 102 -4.01 17.84 -14.15
CA ASN A 102 -4.97 16.73 -14.21
C ASN A 102 -4.86 15.86 -12.95
N LYS A 103 -3.64 15.45 -12.56
CA LYS A 103 -3.42 14.66 -11.33
C LYS A 103 -3.80 15.43 -10.07
N LYS A 104 -3.61 16.75 -10.03
CA LYS A 104 -4.04 17.59 -8.91
C LYS A 104 -5.56 17.63 -8.79
N GLU A 105 -6.25 17.73 -9.92
CA GLU A 105 -7.72 17.73 -9.98
C GLU A 105 -8.31 16.36 -9.59
N GLU A 106 -7.75 15.26 -10.12
CA GLU A 106 -8.11 13.90 -9.69
C GLU A 106 -8.00 13.73 -8.16
N ARG A 107 -6.90 14.20 -7.57
CA ARG A 107 -6.69 14.17 -6.11
C ARG A 107 -7.71 15.02 -5.35
N ARG A 108 -8.12 16.17 -5.88
CA ARG A 108 -9.15 17.02 -5.27
C ARG A 108 -10.50 16.29 -5.24
N ARG A 109 -10.90 15.70 -6.37
CA ARG A 109 -12.14 14.91 -6.47
C ARG A 109 -12.14 13.72 -5.53
N ALA A 110 -11.06 12.94 -5.50
CA ALA A 110 -10.93 11.82 -4.58
C ALA A 110 -11.00 12.25 -3.10
N ARG A 111 -10.40 13.39 -2.74
CA ARG A 111 -10.51 13.96 -1.38
C ARG A 111 -11.93 14.39 -1.05
N GLN A 112 -12.65 14.97 -2.01
CA GLN A 112 -14.03 15.39 -1.83
C GLN A 112 -14.94 14.18 -1.59
N GLN A 113 -14.82 13.14 -2.42
CA GLN A 113 -15.53 11.87 -2.24
C GLN A 113 -15.24 11.23 -0.88
N LEU A 114 -13.98 11.25 -0.42
CA LEU A 114 -13.64 10.75 0.90
C LEU A 114 -14.33 11.53 2.02
N LYS A 115 -14.41 12.86 1.92
CA LYS A 115 -15.11 13.69 2.91
C LYS A 115 -16.60 13.39 2.94
N GLU A 116 -17.22 13.22 1.78
CA GLU A 116 -18.63 12.87 1.64
C GLU A 116 -18.90 11.50 2.26
N ALA A 117 -18.08 10.49 1.95
CA ALA A 117 -18.18 9.17 2.56
C ALA A 117 -17.99 9.20 4.09
N GLN A 118 -17.04 10.00 4.59
CA GLN A 118 -16.85 10.19 6.03
C GLN A 118 -18.04 10.90 6.69
N ALA A 119 -18.62 11.90 6.03
CA ALA A 119 -19.80 12.59 6.52
C ALA A 119 -20.99 11.64 6.61
N GLN A 120 -21.22 10.84 5.57
CA GLN A 120 -22.26 9.81 5.57
C GLN A 120 -22.03 8.79 6.68
N TRP A 121 -20.82 8.25 6.80
CA TRP A 121 -20.49 7.30 7.89
C TRP A 121 -20.72 7.91 9.27
N CYS A 122 -20.44 9.21 9.46
CA CYS A 122 -20.72 9.92 10.70
C CYS A 122 -22.22 10.10 10.98
N THR A 123 -23.04 10.29 9.94
CA THR A 123 -24.50 10.30 10.06
C THR A 123 -25.00 8.94 10.52
N ASP A 124 -24.46 7.86 9.95
CA ASP A 124 -24.86 6.49 10.24
C ASP A 124 -24.33 6.00 11.61
N ASN A 125 -23.20 6.54 12.09
CA ASN A 125 -22.48 6.11 13.30
C ASN A 125 -22.09 7.30 14.21
N PRO A 126 -23.04 8.03 14.79
CA PRO A 126 -22.78 9.31 15.45
C PRO A 126 -21.86 9.20 16.68
N SER A 127 -22.04 8.17 17.51
CA SER A 127 -21.22 7.94 18.71
C SER A 127 -19.77 7.61 18.36
N ASP A 128 -19.56 6.70 17.42
CA ASP A 128 -18.22 6.32 16.95
C ASP A 128 -17.54 7.47 16.23
N CYS A 129 -18.28 8.23 15.41
CA CYS A 129 -17.75 9.43 14.77
C CYS A 129 -17.29 10.48 15.79
N LYS A 130 -18.04 10.69 16.89
CA LYS A 130 -17.63 11.59 17.96
C LYS A 130 -16.32 11.13 18.62
N ARG A 131 -16.21 9.84 18.95
CA ARG A 131 -14.98 9.25 19.52
C ARG A 131 -13.80 9.38 18.56
N TRP A 132 -13.96 8.96 17.31
CA TRP A 132 -12.95 9.06 16.27
C TRP A 132 -12.46 10.50 16.04
N LYS A 133 -13.37 11.49 15.99
CA LYS A 133 -12.98 12.91 15.86
C LYS A 133 -12.17 13.40 17.06
N ALA A 134 -12.50 12.96 18.27
CA ALA A 134 -11.74 13.29 19.47
C ALA A 134 -10.33 12.68 19.44
N GLU A 135 -10.21 11.41 19.08
CA GLU A 135 -8.93 10.71 18.90
C GLU A 135 -8.07 11.37 17.82
N GLN A 136 -8.65 11.69 16.66
CA GLN A 136 -7.97 12.42 15.60
C GLN A 136 -7.46 13.78 16.07
N LYS A 137 -8.25 14.53 16.84
CA LYS A 137 -7.82 15.82 17.39
C LYS A 137 -6.66 15.65 18.37
N ALA A 138 -6.70 14.63 19.23
CA ALA A 138 -5.62 14.31 20.16
C ALA A 138 -4.32 13.94 19.41
N LEU A 139 -4.40 13.03 18.42
CA LEU A 139 -3.25 12.63 17.61
C LEU A 139 -2.64 13.81 16.86
N ASN A 140 -3.46 14.68 16.27
CA ASN A 140 -2.99 15.88 15.58
C ASN A 140 -2.29 16.86 16.53
N LYS A 141 -2.75 16.96 17.79
CA LYS A 141 -2.08 17.77 18.81
C LYS A 141 -0.70 17.22 19.16
N GLU A 142 -0.59 15.91 19.36
CA GLU A 142 0.71 15.26 19.62
C GLU A 142 1.67 15.39 18.43
N CYS A 143 1.18 15.20 17.21
CA CYS A 143 1.98 15.39 15.99
C CYS A 143 2.52 16.82 15.91
N ARG A 144 1.69 17.84 16.13
CA ARG A 144 2.13 19.25 16.16
C ARG A 144 3.17 19.51 17.26
N LYS A 145 3.02 18.89 18.43
CA LYS A 145 3.98 19.01 19.53
C LYS A 145 5.34 18.42 19.15
N MET A 146 5.36 17.21 18.59
CA MET A 146 6.60 16.58 18.11
C MET A 146 7.26 17.39 17.00
N LEU A 147 6.48 17.96 16.08
CA LEU A 147 7.01 18.84 15.03
C LEU A 147 7.70 20.08 15.61
N ARG A 148 7.10 20.74 16.63
CA ARG A 148 7.75 21.87 17.32
C ARG A 148 9.05 21.45 18.01
N GLN A 149 9.05 20.31 18.70
CA GLN A 149 10.25 19.78 19.34
C GLN A 149 11.37 19.50 18.31
N LEU A 150 11.02 19.02 17.11
CA LEU A 150 11.97 18.84 16.03
C LEU A 150 12.50 20.19 15.50
N GLU A 151 11.64 21.19 15.35
CA GLU A 151 12.03 22.54 14.94
C GLU A 151 12.97 23.21 15.96
N GLU A 152 12.66 23.08 17.25
CA GLU A 152 13.51 23.57 18.36
C GLU A 152 14.86 22.85 18.42
N LYS A 153 14.87 21.52 18.21
CA LYS A 153 16.10 20.71 18.24
C LYS A 153 17.00 20.96 17.02
N TYR A 154 16.41 21.32 15.88
CA TYR A 154 17.12 21.51 14.61
C TYR A 154 16.79 22.88 13.99
N PRO A 155 17.20 23.99 14.63
CA PRO A 155 16.94 25.32 14.11
C PRO A 155 17.66 25.50 12.76
N GLY A 156 16.98 26.12 11.79
CA GLY A 156 17.55 26.39 10.46
C GLY A 156 17.48 25.25 9.45
N LYS A 157 16.81 24.13 9.76
CA LYS A 157 16.53 23.09 8.75
C LYS A 157 15.67 23.71 7.64
N PRO A 158 16.08 23.68 6.36
CA PRO A 158 15.30 24.25 5.28
C PRO A 158 13.93 23.57 5.24
N HIS A 159 12.88 24.37 5.37
CA HIS A 159 11.51 23.90 5.26
C HIS A 159 11.32 23.41 3.83
N GLN A 160 11.32 22.11 3.60
CA GLN A 160 10.99 21.57 2.27
C GLN A 160 9.47 21.71 2.07
N PRO A 161 9.01 22.53 1.12
CA PRO A 161 7.60 22.57 0.80
C PRO A 161 7.21 21.22 0.19
N TYR A 162 6.34 20.50 0.89
CA TYR A 162 5.71 19.26 0.40
C TYR A 162 4.62 19.53 -0.64
#